data_AF-A0A1C5GAI7-F1
#
_entry.id   AF-A0A1C5GAI7-F1
#
_cell.length_a   1.000
_cell.length_b   1.000
_cell.length_c   1.000
_cell.angle_alpha   90.00
_cell.angle_beta   90.00
_cell.angle_gamma   90.00
#
_symmetry.space_group_name_H-M   'P 1'
#
loop_
_entity.id
_entity.type
_entity.pdbx_description
1 polymer ?
#
loop_
_entity_poly.entity_id
_entity_poly.type
_entity_poly.pdbx_seq_one_letter_code
_entity_poly.pdbx_strand_id
1 'polypeptide(L)'
;MTTRVGRRPRSSLAGLLVALVAAAGCVVGGVSEPEGQQPEPPRPGGGSSPGAEQTRADGTTSVAEFRQDVADAQSIAERYWAAQFRASGQRFRPIRRIIPYQRAGEVSCGGQPLPRNNAVYCSAGDFIAYDVNWSVAAFRQVGDAFVFYLLGHEYAHGIQARLGIRYSYTIQQELQADCMAGAYLGDSVRAKALRLADGDLEEFREGLLAVGDAPDQPWFAEGAHGTAEQRTESFFRGYEKSLAACDLG
;
A
#
# COMPACT_ATOMS: atom_id res chain seq x y z
N MET A 1 66.68 -14.01 -12.83
CA MET A 1 65.80 -14.94 -13.56
C MET A 1 64.55 -14.19 -13.99
N THR A 2 64.39 -14.04 -15.30
CA THR A 2 63.33 -13.35 -16.03
C THR A 2 62.22 -14.31 -16.41
N THR A 3 60.94 -13.91 -16.25
CA THR A 3 59.77 -14.23 -17.12
C THR A 3 58.50 -13.75 -16.41
N ARG A 4 57.43 -13.27 -17.04
CA ARG A 4 57.17 -12.53 -18.28
C ARG A 4 55.69 -12.12 -18.18
N VAL A 5 55.39 -10.91 -18.62
CA VAL A 5 54.06 -10.31 -18.73
C VAL A 5 53.14 -11.10 -19.69
N GLY A 6 51.83 -11.16 -19.40
CA GLY A 6 50.78 -11.60 -20.32
C GLY A 6 49.56 -10.66 -20.25
N ARG A 7 49.20 -10.09 -21.40
CA ARG A 7 48.28 -8.97 -21.67
C ARG A 7 46.78 -9.27 -21.51
N ARG A 8 45.99 -8.22 -21.19
CA ARG A 8 44.56 -8.05 -21.52
C ARG A 8 44.35 -7.68 -23.00
N PRO A 9 43.13 -7.91 -23.54
CA PRO A 9 42.30 -6.83 -24.12
C PRO A 9 40.84 -6.88 -23.58
N ARG A 10 40.16 -5.77 -23.23
CA ARG A 10 39.31 -4.87 -24.07
C ARG A 10 38.25 -5.65 -24.86
N SER A 11 36.95 -5.37 -24.89
CA SER A 11 36.03 -4.29 -24.48
C SER A 11 34.60 -4.87 -24.71
N SER A 12 33.50 -4.34 -24.16
CA SER A 12 32.61 -3.41 -24.87
C SER A 12 31.32 -3.14 -24.08
N LEU A 13 30.76 -1.96 -24.37
CA LEU A 13 29.52 -1.33 -23.90
C LEU A 13 28.22 -2.09 -24.27
N ALA A 14 27.12 -1.51 -23.75
CA ALA A 14 25.69 -1.72 -24.06
C ALA A 14 25.01 -2.68 -23.07
N GLY A 15 23.87 -2.37 -22.47
CA GLY A 15 22.83 -1.39 -22.76
C GLY A 15 21.54 -1.95 -22.18
N LEU A 16 20.59 -1.08 -21.82
CA LEU A 16 19.21 -1.40 -21.46
C LEU A 16 18.61 -2.57 -22.30
N LEU A 17 17.64 -3.30 -21.75
CA LEU A 17 16.26 -3.20 -22.22
C LEU A 17 15.27 -4.03 -21.38
N VAL A 18 14.20 -3.34 -21.03
CA VAL A 18 12.93 -3.81 -20.50
C VAL A 18 12.06 -4.33 -21.66
N ALA A 19 11.12 -5.21 -21.28
CA ALA A 19 9.88 -5.61 -21.93
C ALA A 19 9.93 -6.56 -23.13
N LEU A 20 9.12 -7.62 -23.04
CA LEU A 20 7.90 -7.77 -23.86
C LEU A 20 7.20 -9.11 -23.54
N VAL A 21 5.91 -9.06 -23.25
CA VAL A 21 4.98 -10.10 -23.71
C VAL A 21 3.90 -9.39 -24.51
N ALA A 22 3.82 -9.76 -25.79
CA ALA A 22 2.81 -9.33 -26.74
C ALA A 22 1.91 -10.51 -27.09
N ALA A 23 0.61 -10.26 -27.22
CA ALA A 23 -0.31 -10.93 -28.12
C ALA A 23 -1.54 -10.01 -28.27
N ALA A 24 -1.70 -9.24 -29.35
CA ALA A 24 -2.15 -9.63 -30.69
C ALA A 24 -3.60 -10.14 -30.73
N GLY A 25 -4.50 -9.28 -31.22
CA GLY A 25 -5.86 -9.61 -31.64
C GLY A 25 -6.47 -8.48 -32.47
N CYS A 26 -6.49 -8.62 -33.79
CA CYS A 26 -7.17 -7.79 -34.79
C CYS A 26 -8.71 -7.79 -34.56
N VAL A 27 -9.56 -6.87 -35.05
CA VAL A 27 -9.87 -6.51 -36.44
C VAL A 27 -10.64 -5.17 -36.52
N VAL A 28 -10.43 -4.49 -37.65
CA VAL A 28 -10.97 -3.24 -38.20
C VAL A 28 -12.50 -3.14 -38.31
N GLY A 29 -13.04 -1.93 -38.16
CA GLY A 29 -14.26 -1.52 -38.87
C GLY A 29 -14.91 -0.20 -38.43
N GLY A 30 -14.88 0.82 -39.31
CA GLY A 30 -16.04 1.73 -39.47
C GLY A 30 -15.89 3.18 -38.98
N VAL A 31 -15.81 4.09 -39.95
CA VAL A 31 -15.80 5.56 -39.85
C VAL A 31 -17.23 6.10 -39.65
N SER A 32 -17.42 7.16 -38.85
CA SER A 32 -18.23 8.38 -39.15
C SER A 32 -18.33 9.28 -37.91
N GLU A 33 -17.77 10.49 -38.00
CA GLU A 33 -18.06 11.63 -37.10
C GLU A 33 -19.44 12.23 -37.42
N PRO A 34 -20.08 12.85 -36.41
CA PRO A 34 -20.66 14.17 -36.64
C PRO A 34 -20.20 15.19 -35.60
N GLU A 35 -19.81 16.37 -36.10
CA GLU A 35 -19.64 17.62 -35.36
C GLU A 35 -20.92 18.00 -34.58
N GLY A 36 -20.76 18.42 -33.32
CA GLY A 36 -21.82 19.10 -32.59
C GLY A 36 -21.58 19.29 -31.08
N GLN A 37 -21.52 20.57 -30.69
CA GLN A 37 -21.61 21.14 -29.32
C GLN A 37 -20.36 21.12 -28.41
N GLN A 38 -19.75 22.30 -28.25
CA GLN A 38 -18.86 22.64 -27.14
C GLN A 38 -19.62 22.70 -25.80
N PRO A 39 -19.15 22.07 -24.71
CA PRO A 39 -19.69 22.30 -23.37
C PRO A 39 -19.13 23.58 -22.74
N GLU A 40 -20.03 24.39 -22.18
CA GLU A 40 -19.77 25.59 -21.38
C GLU A 40 -19.05 25.24 -20.05
N PRO A 41 -18.14 26.09 -19.52
CA PRO A 41 -17.40 25.76 -18.30
C PRO A 41 -18.28 25.83 -17.04
N PRO A 42 -18.20 24.86 -16.11
CA PRO A 42 -18.97 24.92 -14.87
C PRO A 42 -18.34 25.93 -13.89
N ARG A 43 -19.20 26.78 -13.31
CA ARG A 43 -18.88 27.67 -12.18
C ARG A 43 -18.67 26.86 -10.89
N PRO A 44 -17.76 27.27 -9.98
CA PRO A 44 -17.55 26.57 -8.73
C PRO A 44 -18.49 27.05 -7.62
N GLY A 45 -19.13 26.10 -6.95
CA GLY A 45 -19.86 26.24 -5.68
C GLY A 45 -20.54 24.90 -5.40
N GLY A 46 -20.37 24.22 -4.28
CA GLY A 46 -19.93 24.60 -2.95
C GLY A 46 -20.86 23.84 -2.00
N GLY A 47 -20.35 22.82 -1.29
CA GLY A 47 -21.11 22.06 -0.30
C GLY A 47 -20.79 20.57 -0.25
N SER A 48 -19.64 20.21 0.34
CA SER A 48 -19.35 18.81 0.68
C SER A 48 -20.16 18.40 1.91
N SER A 49 -21.25 17.65 1.71
CA SER A 49 -21.66 16.66 2.73
C SER A 49 -20.54 15.62 2.84
N PRO A 50 -20.29 15.01 4.01
CA PRO A 50 -19.34 13.90 4.10
C PRO A 50 -19.97 12.68 3.42
N GLY A 51 -19.87 12.62 2.10
CA GLY A 51 -20.05 11.39 1.34
C GLY A 51 -18.96 10.40 1.72
N ALA A 52 -19.22 9.11 1.47
CA ALA A 52 -18.17 8.10 1.55
C ALA A 52 -16.97 8.53 0.70
N GLU A 53 -15.76 8.35 1.22
CA GLU A 53 -14.57 8.52 0.38
C GLU A 53 -14.61 7.42 -0.69
N GLN A 54 -14.28 7.78 -1.92
CA GLN A 54 -14.31 6.88 -3.05
C GLN A 54 -12.90 6.75 -3.58
N THR A 55 -12.43 5.51 -3.67
CA THR A 55 -11.34 5.17 -4.58
C THR A 55 -11.86 5.34 -6.01
N ARG A 56 -10.95 5.66 -6.92
CA ARG A 56 -11.19 5.86 -8.35
C ARG A 56 -10.34 4.85 -9.11
N ALA A 57 -10.98 3.79 -9.62
CA ALA A 57 -10.35 2.83 -10.53
C ALA A 57 -9.65 3.48 -11.75
N ASP A 58 -10.14 4.64 -12.21
CA ASP A 58 -9.58 5.43 -13.32
C ASP A 58 -9.05 6.81 -12.85
N GLY A 59 -8.71 6.94 -11.57
CA GLY A 59 -8.10 8.14 -11.02
C GLY A 59 -6.88 8.56 -11.84
N THR A 60 -6.65 9.87 -11.95
CA THR A 60 -5.36 10.30 -12.49
C THR A 60 -4.29 9.75 -11.55
N THR A 61 -3.27 9.05 -12.05
CA THR A 61 -2.17 8.57 -11.18
C THR A 61 -1.20 9.70 -10.78
N SER A 62 -1.79 10.87 -10.50
CA SER A 62 -1.16 12.13 -10.17
C SER A 62 -0.69 12.13 -8.72
N VAL A 63 0.34 12.94 -8.47
CA VAL A 63 0.88 13.10 -7.10
C VAL A 63 -0.14 13.80 -6.18
N ALA A 64 -1.04 14.62 -6.74
CA ALA A 64 -2.08 15.29 -5.97
C ALA A 64 -3.13 14.29 -5.47
N GLU A 65 -3.56 13.38 -6.34
CA GLU A 65 -4.49 12.30 -6.01
C GLU A 65 -3.89 11.37 -4.97
N PHE A 66 -2.66 10.87 -5.19
CA PHE A 66 -1.94 10.06 -4.19
C PHE A 66 -1.88 10.71 -2.80
N ARG A 67 -1.63 12.03 -2.72
CA ARG A 67 -1.60 12.75 -1.42
C ARG A 67 -2.98 12.82 -0.77
N GLN A 68 -4.03 12.97 -1.56
CA GLN A 68 -5.40 12.96 -1.07
C GLN A 68 -5.74 11.57 -0.53
N ASP A 69 -5.43 10.51 -1.28
CA ASP A 69 -5.75 9.14 -0.87
C ASP A 69 -4.98 8.71 0.40
N VAL A 70 -3.73 9.18 0.59
CA VAL A 70 -3.02 9.00 1.88
C VAL A 70 -3.75 9.68 3.03
N ALA A 71 -4.25 10.91 2.83
CA ALA A 71 -4.97 11.65 3.87
C ALA A 71 -6.32 10.98 4.19
N ASP A 72 -6.98 10.45 3.17
CA ASP A 72 -8.25 9.76 3.30
C ASP A 72 -8.08 8.41 4.00
N ALA A 73 -7.09 7.62 3.58
CA ALA A 73 -6.72 6.38 4.24
C ALA A 73 -6.41 6.61 5.72
N GLN A 74 -5.71 7.71 6.08
CA GLN A 74 -5.48 8.07 7.47
C GLN A 74 -6.80 8.37 8.20
N SER A 75 -7.65 9.21 7.62
CA SER A 75 -8.92 9.64 8.21
C SER A 75 -9.88 8.46 8.44
N ILE A 76 -10.00 7.55 7.48
CA ILE A 76 -10.85 6.37 7.58
C ILE A 76 -10.27 5.40 8.62
N ALA A 77 -8.96 5.15 8.62
CA ALA A 77 -8.30 4.29 9.62
C ALA A 77 -8.50 4.82 11.04
N GLU A 78 -8.31 6.13 11.27
CA GLU A 78 -8.51 6.76 12.57
C GLU A 78 -9.96 6.66 13.05
N ARG A 79 -10.94 6.89 12.16
CA ARG A 79 -12.37 6.72 12.49
C ARG A 79 -12.70 5.27 12.85
N TYR A 80 -12.20 4.32 12.06
CA TYR A 80 -12.38 2.89 12.30
C TYR A 80 -11.82 2.48 13.66
N TRP A 81 -10.53 2.73 13.91
CA TRP A 81 -9.89 2.33 15.16
C TRP A 81 -10.43 3.09 16.37
N ALA A 82 -10.83 4.36 16.23
CA ALA A 82 -11.54 5.07 17.29
C ALA A 82 -12.85 4.37 17.68
N ALA A 83 -13.58 3.82 16.71
CA ALA A 83 -14.80 3.06 16.98
C ALA A 83 -14.51 1.72 17.67
N GLN A 84 -13.50 0.97 17.21
CA GLN A 84 -13.12 -0.33 17.79
C GLN A 84 -12.62 -0.20 19.24
N PHE A 85 -11.77 0.78 19.51
CA PHE A 85 -11.29 1.05 20.88
C PHE A 85 -12.43 1.50 21.79
N ARG A 86 -13.34 2.36 21.31
CA ARG A 86 -14.52 2.76 22.07
C ARG A 86 -15.42 1.57 22.40
N ALA A 87 -15.64 0.67 21.44
CA ALA A 87 -16.43 -0.55 21.64
C ALA A 87 -15.81 -1.49 22.68
N SER A 88 -14.48 -1.56 22.76
CA SER A 88 -13.76 -2.33 23.79
C SER A 88 -13.57 -1.60 25.13
N GLY A 89 -14.14 -0.41 25.30
CA GLY A 89 -14.00 0.39 26.52
C GLY A 89 -12.60 1.01 26.72
N GLN A 90 -11.76 0.99 25.68
CA GLN A 90 -10.41 1.53 25.71
C GLN A 90 -10.35 2.93 25.07
N ARG A 91 -9.33 3.72 25.43
CA ARG A 91 -9.07 5.01 24.78
C ARG A 91 -8.20 4.81 23.55
N PHE A 92 -8.69 5.25 22.40
CA PHE A 92 -7.88 5.32 21.18
C PHE A 92 -6.90 6.49 21.25
N ARG A 93 -5.65 6.25 20.84
CA ARG A 93 -4.67 7.30 20.55
C ARG A 93 -4.24 7.16 19.09
N PRO A 94 -4.53 8.14 18.21
CA PRO A 94 -4.05 8.10 16.82
C PRO A 94 -2.52 7.99 16.74
N ILE A 95 -2.01 7.54 15.60
CA ILE A 95 -0.57 7.61 15.29
C ILE A 95 -0.18 9.08 15.18
N ARG A 96 0.93 9.47 15.81
CA ARG A 96 1.25 10.88 16.04
C ARG A 96 1.54 11.64 14.75
N ARG A 97 2.19 10.98 13.78
CA ARG A 97 2.61 11.59 12.50
C ARG A 97 2.66 10.55 11.39
N ILE A 98 2.40 11.00 10.18
CA ILE A 98 2.66 10.27 8.94
C ILE A 98 3.66 11.11 8.13
N ILE A 99 4.80 10.52 7.78
CA ILE A 99 5.98 11.24 7.29
C ILE A 99 6.39 10.69 5.92
N PRO A 100 6.09 11.38 4.80
CA PRO A 100 6.70 11.05 3.53
C PRO A 100 8.19 11.38 3.55
N TYR A 101 9.02 10.53 2.96
CA TYR A 101 10.44 10.80 2.70
C TYR A 101 10.81 10.41 1.27
N GLN A 102 11.92 10.93 0.76
CA GLN A 102 12.36 10.70 -0.63
C GLN A 102 13.74 10.05 -0.71
N ARG A 103 14.59 10.27 0.29
CA ARG A 103 15.98 9.79 0.30
C ARG A 103 16.19 8.80 1.42
N ALA A 104 16.98 7.75 1.16
CA ALA A 104 17.45 6.85 2.21
C ALA A 104 18.13 7.65 3.33
N GLY A 105 17.78 7.34 4.58
CA GLY A 105 18.29 8.00 5.78
C GLY A 105 17.76 9.41 6.05
N GLU A 106 16.81 9.91 5.26
CA GLU A 106 16.14 11.19 5.54
C GLU A 106 15.31 11.13 6.83
N VAL A 107 14.70 9.98 7.10
CA VAL A 107 13.98 9.68 8.34
C VAL A 107 14.68 8.52 9.04
N SER A 108 14.70 8.53 10.37
CA SER A 108 15.25 7.45 11.18
C SER A 108 14.23 6.94 12.20
N CYS A 109 14.16 5.63 12.38
CA CYS A 109 13.39 4.99 13.44
C CYS A 109 14.32 4.50 14.55
N GLY A 110 14.16 5.01 15.78
CA GLY A 110 15.00 4.59 16.92
C GLY A 110 16.50 4.80 16.70
N GLY A 111 16.88 5.80 15.88
CA GLY A 111 18.28 6.06 15.50
C GLY A 111 18.78 5.26 14.30
N GLN A 112 17.98 4.35 13.73
CA GLN A 112 18.30 3.63 12.51
C GLN A 112 17.75 4.36 11.28
N PRO A 113 18.57 4.71 10.28
CA PRO A 113 18.11 5.36 9.06
C PRO A 113 17.23 4.41 8.23
N LEU A 114 16.11 4.92 7.72
CA LEU A 114 15.20 4.13 6.90
C LEU A 114 15.72 4.01 5.45
N PRO A 115 15.63 2.83 4.82
CA PRO A 115 16.02 2.62 3.43
C PRO A 115 15.01 3.24 2.46
N ARG A 116 15.32 3.25 1.15
CA ARG A 116 14.32 3.51 0.10
C ARG A 116 13.41 2.29 -0.09
N ASN A 117 12.33 2.46 -0.87
CA ASN A 117 11.36 1.42 -1.22
C ASN A 117 10.73 0.77 0.00
N ASN A 118 10.37 1.57 1.00
CA ASN A 118 9.90 1.07 2.28
C ASN A 118 8.77 1.94 2.85
N ALA A 119 7.82 1.29 3.52
CA ALA A 119 6.88 1.89 4.45
C ALA A 119 7.08 1.23 5.82
N VAL A 120 6.89 1.98 6.91
CA VAL A 120 7.10 1.44 8.26
C VAL A 120 6.36 2.25 9.31
N TYR A 121 5.76 1.57 10.28
CA TYR A 121 5.42 2.12 11.59
C TYR A 121 6.61 2.04 12.56
N CYS A 122 7.07 3.20 13.01
CA CYS A 122 8.11 3.32 14.02
C CYS A 122 7.54 3.45 15.43
N SER A 123 7.60 2.38 16.22
CA SER A 123 7.14 2.38 17.62
C SER A 123 7.92 3.33 18.53
N ALA A 124 9.23 3.52 18.30
CA ALA A 124 10.08 4.42 19.09
C ALA A 124 9.67 5.90 18.96
N GLY A 125 9.06 6.27 17.83
CA GLY A 125 8.63 7.64 17.54
C GLY A 125 7.13 7.85 17.38
N ASP A 126 6.33 6.78 17.44
CA ASP A 126 4.89 6.73 17.14
C ASP A 126 4.56 7.45 15.82
N PHE A 127 5.19 7.05 14.73
CA PHE A 127 4.93 7.61 13.40
C PHE A 127 4.94 6.53 12.32
N ILE A 128 4.20 6.75 11.24
CA ILE A 128 4.37 6.02 9.98
C ILE A 128 5.30 6.84 9.08
N ALA A 129 6.22 6.19 8.39
CA ALA A 129 7.04 6.80 7.35
C ALA A 129 7.02 5.97 6.08
N TYR A 130 6.97 6.61 4.92
CA TYR A 130 6.94 5.92 3.63
C TYR A 130 7.76 6.65 2.55
N ASP A 131 8.43 5.87 1.69
CA ASP A 131 9.17 6.40 0.54
C ASP A 131 8.17 6.83 -0.54
N VAL A 132 7.98 8.14 -0.69
CA VAL A 132 6.98 8.69 -1.62
C VAL A 132 7.27 8.34 -3.09
N ASN A 133 8.53 8.17 -3.48
CA ASN A 133 8.86 7.84 -4.87
C ASN A 133 8.42 6.42 -5.20
N TRP A 134 8.68 5.49 -4.28
CA TRP A 134 8.25 4.11 -4.42
C TRP A 134 6.73 3.97 -4.30
N SER A 135 6.10 4.61 -3.30
CA SER A 135 4.66 4.52 -3.10
C SER A 135 3.87 5.10 -4.28
N VAL A 136 4.32 6.23 -4.87
CA VAL A 136 3.70 6.78 -6.09
C VAL A 136 3.93 5.88 -7.30
N ALA A 137 5.08 5.20 -7.39
CA ALA A 137 5.32 4.23 -8.46
C ALA A 137 4.43 3.00 -8.33
N ALA A 138 4.24 2.47 -7.11
CA ALA A 138 3.33 1.37 -6.83
C ALA A 138 1.87 1.77 -7.11
N PHE A 139 1.45 2.94 -6.64
CA PHE A 139 0.14 3.53 -6.93
C PHE A 139 -0.15 3.63 -8.45
N ARG A 140 0.87 3.97 -9.25
CA ARG A 140 0.76 4.03 -10.71
C ARG A 140 0.68 2.67 -11.41
N GLN A 141 1.26 1.64 -10.80
CA GLN A 141 1.39 0.32 -11.40
C GLN A 141 0.26 -0.62 -11.00
N VAL A 142 -0.13 -0.56 -9.72
CA VAL A 142 -1.14 -1.42 -9.10
C VAL A 142 -2.51 -0.75 -9.11
N GLY A 143 -2.56 0.57 -8.92
CA GLY A 143 -3.79 1.34 -8.81
C GLY A 143 -3.92 2.06 -7.47
N ASP A 144 -5.01 2.80 -7.32
CA ASP A 144 -5.16 3.77 -6.23
C ASP A 144 -5.54 3.13 -4.90
N ALA A 145 -6.24 2.00 -4.93
CA ALA A 145 -6.64 1.26 -3.74
C ALA A 145 -5.42 0.79 -2.93
N PHE A 146 -4.30 0.50 -3.60
CA PHE A 146 -3.07 0.02 -2.94
C PHE A 146 -2.62 0.90 -1.77
N VAL A 147 -2.78 2.23 -1.86
CA VAL A 147 -2.32 3.13 -0.79
C VAL A 147 -3.14 2.98 0.49
N PHE A 148 -4.43 2.62 0.37
CA PHE A 148 -5.30 2.34 1.52
C PHE A 148 -4.88 1.06 2.24
N TYR A 149 -4.44 0.04 1.49
CA TYR A 149 -3.84 -1.17 2.05
C TYR A 149 -2.49 -0.87 2.70
N LEU A 150 -1.57 -0.23 1.98
CA LEU A 150 -0.23 0.09 2.47
C LEU A 150 -0.29 0.87 3.78
N LEU A 151 -1.11 1.93 3.83
CA LEU A 151 -1.25 2.70 5.06
C LEU A 151 -1.99 1.92 6.15
N GLY A 152 -3.01 1.14 5.79
CA GLY A 152 -3.75 0.29 6.72
C GLY A 152 -2.87 -0.75 7.41
N HIS A 153 -1.94 -1.35 6.68
CA HIS A 153 -0.94 -2.30 7.19
C HIS A 153 -0.03 -1.61 8.23
N GLU A 154 0.56 -0.46 7.89
CA GLU A 154 1.40 0.28 8.84
C GLU A 154 0.61 0.78 10.05
N TYR A 155 -0.65 1.17 9.85
CA TYR A 155 -1.53 1.55 10.95
C TYR A 155 -1.79 0.37 11.89
N ALA A 156 -1.94 -0.85 11.34
CA ALA A 156 -2.13 -2.07 12.12
C ALA A 156 -0.94 -2.37 13.04
N HIS A 157 0.30 -2.16 12.61
CA HIS A 157 1.47 -2.21 13.51
C HIS A 157 1.36 -1.21 14.66
N GLY A 158 0.86 -0.01 14.37
CA GLY A 158 0.51 0.97 15.39
C GLY A 158 -0.50 0.43 16.40
N ILE A 159 -1.55 -0.24 15.93
CA ILE A 159 -2.55 -0.85 16.81
C ILE A 159 -2.00 -2.01 17.61
N GLN A 160 -1.20 -2.89 17.00
CA GLN A 160 -0.49 -3.96 17.70
C GLN A 160 0.34 -3.39 18.86
N ALA A 161 1.07 -2.30 18.64
CA ALA A 161 1.83 -1.63 19.68
C ALA A 161 0.94 -1.05 20.81
N ARG A 162 -0.25 -0.53 20.48
CA ARG A 162 -1.23 -0.01 21.46
C ARG A 162 -1.87 -1.12 22.29
N LEU A 163 -2.10 -2.28 21.68
CA LEU A 163 -2.66 -3.46 22.33
C LEU A 163 -1.61 -4.33 23.03
N GLY A 164 -0.32 -4.02 22.89
CA GLY A 164 0.77 -4.81 23.46
C GLY A 164 0.97 -6.17 22.79
N ILE A 165 0.49 -6.33 21.55
CA ILE A 165 0.61 -7.57 20.79
C ILE A 165 2.04 -7.72 20.30
N ARG A 166 2.64 -8.86 20.64
CA ARG A 166 3.99 -9.23 20.23
C ARG A 166 4.02 -10.71 19.89
N TYR A 167 4.46 -11.03 18.69
CA TYR A 167 4.76 -12.39 18.28
C TYR A 167 6.24 -12.72 18.45
N SER A 168 6.54 -14.02 18.54
CA SER A 168 7.93 -14.51 18.59
C SER A 168 8.62 -14.43 17.23
N TYR A 169 7.86 -14.41 16.14
CA TYR A 169 8.37 -14.38 14.77
C TYR A 169 7.78 -13.21 14.00
N THR A 170 8.60 -12.51 13.21
CA THR A 170 8.19 -11.32 12.45
C THR A 170 7.03 -11.63 11.53
N ILE A 171 7.10 -12.75 10.81
CA ILE A 171 6.04 -13.18 9.89
C ILE A 171 4.65 -13.27 10.54
N GLN A 172 4.56 -13.65 11.82
CA GLN A 172 3.26 -13.69 12.51
C GLN A 172 2.73 -12.28 12.78
N GLN A 173 3.63 -11.36 13.13
CA GLN A 173 3.31 -9.94 13.34
C GLN A 173 2.82 -9.30 12.03
N GLU A 174 3.52 -9.58 10.93
CA GLU A 174 3.25 -9.09 9.57
C GLU A 174 1.92 -9.64 9.03
N LEU A 175 1.69 -10.96 9.12
CA LEU A 175 0.44 -11.58 8.66
C LEU A 175 -0.77 -11.12 9.49
N GLN A 176 -0.61 -10.87 10.79
CA GLN A 176 -1.70 -10.27 11.57
C GLN A 176 -1.94 -8.81 11.15
N ALA A 177 -0.89 -8.04 10.83
CA ALA A 177 -1.05 -6.68 10.31
C ALA A 177 -1.79 -6.67 8.97
N ASP A 178 -1.50 -7.61 8.06
CA ASP A 178 -2.25 -7.82 6.81
C ASP A 178 -3.73 -8.15 7.10
N CYS A 179 -4.00 -9.06 8.04
CA CYS A 179 -5.38 -9.38 8.44
C CYS A 179 -6.12 -8.16 9.00
N MET A 180 -5.47 -7.38 9.88
CA MET A 180 -6.05 -6.18 10.46
C MET A 180 -6.29 -5.09 9.41
N ALA A 181 -5.41 -4.93 8.43
CA ALA A 181 -5.61 -4.03 7.29
C ALA A 181 -6.82 -4.45 6.46
N GLY A 182 -6.96 -5.75 6.21
CA GLY A 182 -8.15 -6.34 5.59
C GLY A 182 -9.41 -6.02 6.36
N ALA A 183 -9.44 -6.30 7.67
CA ALA A 183 -10.59 -6.04 8.54
C ALA A 183 -11.01 -4.56 8.53
N TYR A 184 -10.03 -3.65 8.65
CA TYR A 184 -10.25 -2.21 8.51
C TYR A 184 -10.93 -1.84 7.19
N LEU A 185 -10.41 -2.30 6.06
CA LEU A 185 -10.97 -1.98 4.75
C LEU A 185 -12.34 -2.60 4.56
N GLY A 186 -12.49 -3.88 4.87
CA GLY A 186 -13.76 -4.60 4.74
C GLY A 186 -14.86 -4.00 5.60
N ASP A 187 -14.56 -3.63 6.85
CA ASP A 187 -15.52 -2.96 7.73
C ASP A 187 -15.85 -1.54 7.26
N SER A 188 -14.86 -0.80 6.74
CA SER A 188 -15.08 0.54 6.19
C SER A 188 -15.99 0.50 4.96
N VAL A 189 -15.86 -0.52 4.11
CA VAL A 189 -16.75 -0.78 2.98
C VAL A 189 -18.16 -1.14 3.45
N ARG A 190 -18.29 -2.10 4.38
CA ARG A 190 -19.59 -2.49 4.97
C ARG A 190 -20.31 -1.32 5.63
N ALA A 191 -19.57 -0.45 6.30
CA ALA A 191 -20.08 0.75 6.97
C ALA A 191 -20.34 1.92 5.99
N LYS A 192 -20.04 1.77 4.70
CA LYS A 192 -20.13 2.83 3.68
C LYS A 192 -19.28 4.06 4.00
N ALA A 193 -18.19 3.88 4.76
CA ALA A 193 -17.20 4.92 5.02
C ALA A 193 -16.16 5.01 3.89
N LEU A 194 -15.95 3.88 3.20
CA LEU A 194 -15.13 3.73 2.00
C LEU A 194 -15.99 3.08 0.91
N ARG A 195 -15.90 3.55 -0.32
CA ARG A 195 -16.48 2.87 -1.49
C ARG A 195 -15.37 2.47 -2.43
N LEU A 196 -15.27 1.16 -2.68
CA LEU A 196 -14.38 0.62 -3.69
C LEU A 196 -14.97 0.82 -5.09
N ALA A 197 -14.10 1.07 -6.06
CA ALA A 197 -14.41 1.04 -7.48
C ALA A 197 -14.26 -0.39 -8.03
N ASP A 198 -14.70 -0.58 -9.28
CA ASP A 198 -14.53 -1.85 -9.99
C ASP A 198 -13.03 -2.04 -10.28
N GLY A 199 -12.44 -3.09 -9.73
CA GLY A 199 -11.00 -3.39 -9.91
C GLY A 199 -10.20 -3.36 -8.61
N ASP A 200 -10.58 -2.54 -7.63
CA ASP A 200 -9.79 -2.32 -6.40
C ASP A 200 -9.50 -3.59 -5.60
N LEU A 201 -10.43 -4.55 -5.58
CA LEU A 201 -10.19 -5.83 -4.92
C LEU A 201 -9.08 -6.62 -5.61
N GLU A 202 -8.90 -6.46 -6.91
CA GLU A 202 -7.78 -7.04 -7.66
C GLU A 202 -6.50 -6.24 -7.43
N GLU A 203 -6.59 -4.91 -7.38
CA GLU A 203 -5.45 -4.07 -7.01
C GLU A 203 -4.87 -4.44 -5.64
N PHE A 204 -5.71 -4.78 -4.65
CA PHE A 204 -5.22 -5.30 -3.37
C PHE A 204 -4.45 -6.62 -3.54
N ARG A 205 -4.94 -7.55 -4.38
CA ARG A 205 -4.23 -8.81 -4.68
C ARG A 205 -2.90 -8.53 -5.36
N GLU A 206 -2.89 -7.74 -6.42
CA GLU A 206 -1.69 -7.38 -7.18
C GLU A 206 -0.66 -6.67 -6.30
N GLY A 207 -1.12 -5.76 -5.44
CA GLY A 207 -0.29 -5.09 -4.44
C GLY A 207 0.36 -6.07 -3.48
N LEU A 208 -0.42 -6.98 -2.88
CA LEU A 208 0.05 -8.03 -1.97
C LEU A 208 1.02 -9.01 -2.65
N LEU A 209 0.78 -9.34 -3.92
CA LEU A 209 1.71 -10.13 -4.74
C LEU A 209 3.05 -9.39 -4.92
N ALA A 210 3.03 -8.07 -5.13
CA ALA A 210 4.24 -7.27 -5.34
C ALA A 210 5.09 -7.06 -4.08
N VAL A 211 4.50 -7.22 -2.89
CA VAL A 211 5.18 -7.01 -1.59
C VAL A 211 5.41 -8.31 -0.80
N GLY A 212 5.08 -9.47 -1.37
CA GLY A 212 5.36 -10.77 -0.75
C GLY A 212 6.84 -11.14 -0.77
N ASP A 213 7.29 -11.88 0.23
CA ASP A 213 8.62 -12.48 0.21
C ASP A 213 8.74 -13.55 -0.89
N ALA A 214 9.96 -13.83 -1.32
CA ALA A 214 10.24 -14.94 -2.22
C ALA A 214 9.78 -16.28 -1.60
N PRO A 215 9.29 -17.25 -2.39
CA PRO A 215 8.77 -18.51 -1.87
C PRO A 215 9.76 -19.34 -1.02
N ASP A 216 11.07 -19.11 -1.19
CA ASP A 216 12.14 -19.77 -0.46
C ASP A 216 12.64 -18.97 0.77
N GLN A 217 12.07 -17.80 1.06
CA GLN A 217 12.36 -17.04 2.27
C GLN A 217 12.01 -17.89 3.51
N PRO A 218 12.97 -18.14 4.42
CA PRO A 218 12.69 -18.94 5.61
C PRO A 218 11.67 -18.25 6.50
N TRP A 219 10.63 -18.99 6.89
CA TRP A 219 9.54 -18.49 7.74
C TRP A 219 10.03 -17.86 9.06
N PHE A 220 11.08 -18.41 9.67
CA PHE A 220 11.64 -17.94 10.93
C PHE A 220 12.69 -16.84 10.78
N ALA A 221 13.00 -16.40 9.55
CA ALA A 221 13.98 -15.36 9.32
C ALA A 221 13.51 -14.02 9.92
N GLU A 222 14.42 -13.31 10.56
CA GLU A 222 14.17 -11.95 11.00
C GLU A 222 13.83 -11.08 9.78
N GLY A 223 12.70 -10.37 9.85
CA GLY A 223 12.22 -9.53 8.74
C GLY A 223 11.48 -10.30 7.65
N ALA A 224 11.12 -11.58 7.87
CA ALA A 224 10.16 -12.25 7.01
C ALA A 224 8.77 -11.60 7.17
N HIS A 225 8.16 -11.25 6.04
CA HIS A 225 6.80 -10.72 5.90
C HIS A 225 5.79 -11.83 5.57
N GLY A 226 6.25 -12.90 4.91
CA GLY A 226 5.41 -13.98 4.40
C GLY A 226 5.31 -13.97 2.88
N THR A 227 4.98 -15.14 2.32
CA THR A 227 4.79 -15.26 0.86
C THR A 227 3.58 -14.47 0.42
N ALA A 228 3.55 -14.10 -0.86
CA ALA A 228 2.42 -13.41 -1.47
C ALA A 228 1.06 -14.10 -1.16
N GLU A 229 1.02 -15.44 -1.20
CA GLU A 229 -0.18 -16.21 -0.89
C GLU A 229 -0.59 -16.08 0.58
N GLN A 230 0.36 -16.17 1.51
CA GLN A 230 0.08 -16.07 2.95
C GLN A 230 -0.46 -14.68 3.32
N ARG A 231 0.17 -13.64 2.77
CA ARG A 231 -0.23 -12.25 2.97
C ARG A 231 -1.61 -11.99 2.38
N THR A 232 -1.86 -12.45 1.15
CA THR A 232 -3.15 -12.35 0.48
C THR A 232 -4.26 -13.07 1.26
N GLU A 233 -4.02 -14.31 1.70
CA GLU A 233 -4.98 -15.05 2.49
C GLU A 233 -5.30 -14.34 3.81
N SER A 234 -4.27 -13.84 4.52
CA SER A 234 -4.44 -13.13 5.78
C SER A 234 -5.27 -11.86 5.61
N PHE A 235 -4.93 -11.05 4.60
CA PHE A 235 -5.68 -9.85 4.24
C PHE A 235 -7.16 -10.15 3.95
N PHE A 236 -7.45 -11.05 3.01
CA PHE A 236 -8.85 -11.32 2.62
C PHE A 236 -9.65 -11.99 3.73
N ARG A 237 -9.01 -12.79 4.58
CA ARG A 237 -9.65 -13.35 5.78
C ARG A 237 -10.17 -12.24 6.70
N GLY A 238 -9.35 -11.22 6.97
CA GLY A 238 -9.78 -10.05 7.74
C GLY A 238 -10.83 -9.23 7.01
N TYR A 239 -10.65 -9.00 5.70
CA TYR A 239 -11.60 -8.26 4.87
C TYR A 239 -13.02 -8.86 4.96
N GLU A 240 -13.13 -10.19 4.85
CA GLU A 240 -14.41 -10.90 4.88
C GLU A 240 -14.99 -11.06 6.28
N LYS A 241 -14.14 -11.32 7.29
CA LYS A 241 -14.58 -11.79 8.61
C LYS A 241 -14.30 -10.81 9.76
N SER A 242 -13.81 -9.61 9.46
CA SER A 242 -13.47 -8.56 10.43
C SER A 242 -12.41 -9.04 11.45
N LEU A 243 -12.24 -8.31 12.55
CA LEU A 243 -11.15 -8.47 13.53
C LEU A 243 -11.15 -9.81 14.26
N ALA A 244 -12.29 -10.49 14.37
CA ALA A 244 -12.36 -11.81 14.97
C ALA A 244 -11.50 -12.85 14.23
N ALA A 245 -11.32 -12.69 12.91
CA ALA A 245 -10.43 -13.52 12.11
C ALA A 245 -8.93 -13.24 12.33
N CYS A 246 -8.60 -12.12 12.97
CA CYS A 246 -7.24 -11.66 13.25
C CYS A 246 -6.86 -11.87 14.73
N ASP A 247 -7.59 -12.75 15.42
CA ASP A 247 -7.47 -13.01 16.87
C ASP A 247 -7.82 -11.80 17.76
N LEU A 248 -8.72 -10.93 17.30
CA LEU A 248 -9.14 -9.69 17.98
C LEU A 248 -10.68 -9.59 18.18
N GLY A 249 -11.36 -10.72 18.36
CA GLY A 249 -12.82 -10.82 18.53
C GLY A 249 -13.28 -11.06 19.97
#